data_AF-A0A202DSY0-F1
#
_entry.id   AF-A0A202DSY0-F1
#
_cell.length_a   1.000
_cell.length_b   1.000
_cell.length_c   1.000
_cell.angle_alpha   90.00
_cell.angle_beta   90.00
_cell.angle_gamma   90.00
#
_symmetry.space_group_name_H-M   'P 1'
#
loop_
_entity.id
_entity.type
_entity.pdbx_description
1 polymer ?
#
loop_
_entity_poly.entity_id
_entity_poly.type
_entity_poly.pdbx_seq_one_letter_code
_entity_poly.pdbx_strand_id
1 'polypeptide(L)'
;AKTAAEKIYLYDGSRYDKKVNVHFEFQNRKKSGLGLPLPKGIIRIYKEDDDGALEFIGEDQIDHTPVDEKVRIYLGNAFDIVGDRVEKSASRISDRSREQTVEISLRNHKKEAVEILVVEHFWGDWTITESTANSSKKDSRTAEFDLKVPAKSERKLKYTVMYRW
;
A
#
# COMPACT_ATOMS: atom_id res chain seq x y z
N ALA A 1 18.08 -12.32 15.12
CA ALA A 1 16.67 -12.32 15.59
C ALA A 1 15.78 -12.83 14.47
N LYS A 2 14.70 -13.56 14.77
CA LYS A 2 13.71 -14.01 13.77
C LYS A 2 12.37 -13.35 14.12
N THR A 3 11.69 -12.78 13.13
CA THR A 3 10.34 -12.21 13.28
C THR A 3 9.47 -12.68 12.13
N ALA A 4 8.17 -12.85 12.37
CA ALA A 4 7.23 -12.98 11.29
C ALA A 4 7.14 -11.65 10.53
N ALA A 5 7.08 -11.74 9.20
CA ALA A 5 6.83 -10.61 8.32
C ALA A 5 5.70 -10.95 7.36
N GLU A 6 4.85 -9.98 7.06
CA GLU A 6 3.73 -10.12 6.15
C GLU A 6 4.05 -9.46 4.82
N LYS A 7 3.79 -10.16 3.73
CA LYS A 7 3.91 -9.60 2.38
C LYS A 7 2.69 -8.76 2.08
N ILE A 8 2.90 -7.51 1.74
CA ILE A 8 1.82 -6.60 1.34
C ILE A 8 2.06 -6.08 -0.08
N TYR A 9 0.96 -5.89 -0.81
CA TYR A 9 0.96 -5.17 -2.08
C TYR A 9 0.39 -3.79 -1.85
N LEU A 10 1.11 -2.76 -2.27
CA LEU A 10 0.71 -1.37 -2.09
C LEU A 10 0.55 -0.70 -3.46
N TYR A 11 -0.60 -0.09 -3.69
CA TYR A 11 -0.86 0.70 -4.88
C TYR A 11 -1.09 2.16 -4.50
N ASP A 12 -0.20 3.04 -4.96
CA ASP A 12 -0.35 4.49 -4.88
C ASP A 12 -0.29 5.06 -6.30
N GLY A 13 -1.46 5.16 -6.92
CA GLY A 13 -1.57 5.60 -8.32
C GLY A 13 -1.18 7.07 -8.51
N SER A 14 -1.18 7.87 -7.44
CA SER A 14 -0.77 9.27 -7.49
C SER A 14 0.75 9.45 -7.55
N ARG A 15 1.52 8.49 -7.03
CA ARG A 15 2.99 8.54 -6.98
C ARG A 15 3.67 7.59 -7.96
N TYR A 16 3.08 6.42 -8.21
CA TYR A 16 3.73 5.32 -8.95
C TYR A 16 2.96 4.89 -10.19
N ASP A 17 1.98 5.68 -10.64
CA ASP A 17 1.18 5.47 -11.86
C ASP A 17 0.53 4.08 -11.88
N LYS A 18 1.08 3.13 -12.66
CA LYS A 18 0.54 1.77 -12.81
C LYS A 18 1.20 0.72 -11.92
N LYS A 19 2.30 1.07 -11.26
CA LYS A 19 3.13 0.12 -10.51
C LYS A 19 2.52 -0.19 -9.16
N VAL A 20 2.43 -1.48 -8.83
CA VAL A 20 2.10 -1.96 -7.50
C VAL A 20 3.39 -2.35 -6.80
N ASN A 21 3.69 -1.72 -5.68
CA ASN A 21 4.87 -2.01 -4.88
C ASN A 21 4.65 -3.28 -4.04
N VAL A 22 5.70 -4.06 -3.88
CA VAL A 22 5.74 -5.18 -2.94
C VAL A 22 6.51 -4.72 -1.71
N HIS A 23 5.94 -4.91 -0.54
CA HIS A 23 6.64 -4.67 0.72
C HIS A 23 6.56 -5.88 1.65
N PHE A 24 7.51 -5.97 2.58
CA PHE A 24 7.35 -6.74 3.79
C PHE A 24 7.06 -5.81 4.97
N GLU A 25 6.09 -6.18 5.80
CA GLU A 25 5.81 -5.50 7.07
C GLU A 25 6.07 -6.41 8.26
N PHE A 26 6.65 -5.87 9.32
CA PHE A 26 6.74 -6.55 10.60
C PHE A 26 6.71 -5.55 11.77
N GLN A 27 6.37 -6.04 12.96
CA GLN A 27 6.42 -5.24 14.19
C GLN A 27 7.73 -5.48 14.95
N ASN A 28 8.43 -4.40 15.28
CA ASN A 28 9.65 -4.45 16.09
C ASN A 28 9.35 -4.62 17.59
N ARG A 29 8.80 -5.77 17.99
CA ARG A 29 8.41 -6.07 19.39
C ARG A 29 9.16 -7.27 19.94
N LYS A 30 9.42 -7.28 21.25
CA LYS A 30 10.00 -8.45 21.95
C LYS A 30 9.19 -9.72 21.69
N LYS A 31 7.86 -9.60 21.73
CA LYS A 31 6.93 -10.72 21.49
C LYS A 31 7.04 -11.29 20.06
N SER A 32 7.48 -10.48 19.09
CA SER A 32 7.70 -10.90 17.71
C SER A 32 9.12 -11.44 17.48
N GLY A 33 9.91 -11.67 18.54
CA GLY A 33 11.29 -12.16 18.44
C GLY A 33 12.34 -11.08 18.13
N LEU A 34 11.92 -9.81 18.06
CA LEU A 34 12.77 -8.61 17.99
C LEU A 34 12.71 -7.85 19.33
N GLY A 35 12.34 -6.56 19.32
CA GLY A 35 12.25 -5.71 20.52
C GLY A 35 13.55 -4.97 20.83
N LEU A 36 14.28 -4.59 19.78
CA LEU A 36 15.55 -3.87 19.85
C LEU A 36 15.44 -2.62 18.96
N PRO A 37 16.04 -1.48 19.32
CA PRO A 37 16.10 -0.34 18.42
C PRO A 37 16.78 -0.75 17.12
N LEU A 38 16.15 -0.49 15.98
CA LEU A 38 16.74 -0.77 14.67
C LEU A 38 17.47 0.49 14.21
N PRO A 39 18.81 0.45 14.05
CA PRO A 39 19.54 1.61 13.55
C PRO A 39 19.21 1.84 12.08
N LYS A 40 19.26 3.12 11.66
CA LYS A 40 19.25 3.49 10.25
C LYS A 40 20.31 2.69 9.51
N GLY A 41 19.92 2.10 8.38
CA GLY A 41 20.82 1.24 7.63
C GLY A 41 20.12 0.49 6.52
N ILE A 42 20.89 -0.35 5.83
CA ILE A 42 20.38 -1.19 4.75
C ILE A 42 19.93 -2.52 5.34
N ILE A 43 18.69 -2.90 5.09
CA ILE A 43 18.19 -4.26 5.32
C ILE A 43 18.34 -5.03 4.02
N ARG A 44 18.92 -6.24 4.12
CA ARG A 44 18.96 -7.21 3.03
C ARG A 44 18.04 -8.37 3.35
N ILE A 45 17.31 -8.82 2.34
CA ILE A 45 16.29 -9.84 2.51
C ILE A 45 16.70 -11.05 1.69
N TYR A 46 16.63 -12.19 2.36
CA TYR A 46 16.95 -13.48 1.79
C TYR A 46 15.73 -14.37 1.89
N LYS A 47 15.51 -15.17 0.84
CA LYS A 47 14.53 -16.25 0.82
C LYS A 47 15.30 -17.56 0.91
N GLU A 48 14.87 -18.45 1.79
CA GLU A 48 15.37 -19.83 1.82
C GLU A 48 14.71 -20.61 0.66
N ASP A 49 15.54 -21.25 -0.17
CA ASP A 49 15.08 -22.12 -1.25
C ASP A 49 14.79 -23.55 -0.74
N ASP A 50 14.23 -24.41 -1.58
CA ASP A 50 13.80 -25.77 -1.21
C ASP A 50 14.96 -26.66 -0.70
N ASP A 51 16.21 -26.31 -1.04
CA ASP A 51 17.44 -26.98 -0.59
C ASP A 51 18.10 -26.33 0.64
N GLY A 52 17.48 -25.29 1.22
CA GLY A 52 17.99 -24.54 2.38
C GLY A 52 18.99 -23.44 2.04
N ALA A 53 19.27 -23.19 0.74
CA ALA A 53 20.13 -22.08 0.33
C ALA A 53 19.43 -20.73 0.53
N LEU A 54 20.19 -19.70 0.93
CA LEU A 54 19.68 -18.33 1.06
C LEU A 54 19.87 -17.56 -0.26
N GLU A 55 18.78 -17.30 -0.96
CA GLU A 55 18.74 -16.45 -2.14
C GLU A 55 18.48 -15.00 -1.76
N PHE A 56 19.30 -14.07 -2.25
CA PHE A 56 19.05 -12.63 -2.06
C PHE A 56 17.90 -12.15 -2.94
N ILE A 57 16.86 -11.58 -2.33
CA ILE A 57 15.64 -11.16 -3.03
C ILE A 57 15.36 -9.65 -2.98
N GLY A 58 16.18 -8.88 -2.25
CA GLY A 58 16.06 -7.42 -2.25
C GLY A 58 16.76 -6.74 -1.08
N GLU A 59 16.92 -5.43 -1.21
CA GLU A 59 17.42 -4.56 -0.15
C GLU A 59 16.64 -3.25 -0.08
N ASP A 60 16.57 -2.66 1.10
CA ASP A 60 15.97 -1.35 1.33
C ASP A 60 16.69 -0.61 2.46
N GLN A 61 16.57 0.71 2.48
CA GLN A 61 17.11 1.53 3.55
C GLN A 61 16.02 1.85 4.57
N ILE A 62 16.22 1.46 5.83
CA ILE A 62 15.37 1.88 6.94
C ILE A 62 15.98 3.08 7.66
N ASP A 63 15.12 3.90 8.27
CA ASP A 63 15.53 4.91 9.25
C ASP A 63 15.64 4.31 10.66
N HIS A 64 16.13 5.09 11.62
CA HIS A 64 16.12 4.72 13.03
C HIS A 64 14.69 4.41 13.48
N THR A 65 14.43 3.12 13.73
CA THR A 65 13.10 2.66 14.15
C THR A 65 13.13 2.31 15.63
N PRO A 66 12.34 3.01 16.47
CA PRO A 66 12.17 2.67 17.88
C PRO A 66 11.64 1.26 18.09
N VAL A 67 11.71 0.80 19.34
CA VAL A 67 11.02 -0.41 19.78
C VAL A 67 9.50 -0.18 19.66
N ASP A 68 8.78 -1.25 19.35
CA ASP A 68 7.32 -1.34 19.20
C ASP A 68 6.67 -0.68 17.98
N GLU A 69 7.49 -0.13 17.08
CA GLU A 69 7.06 0.44 15.81
C GLU A 69 6.94 -0.60 14.69
N LYS A 70 6.10 -0.28 13.70
CA LYS A 70 5.94 -1.08 12.47
C LYS A 70 7.03 -0.69 11.48
N VAL A 71 7.74 -1.69 10.95
CA VAL A 71 8.71 -1.52 9.87
C VAL A 71 8.06 -2.01 8.58
N ARG A 72 8.18 -1.20 7.52
CA ARG A 72 7.80 -1.57 6.16
C ARG A 72 9.06 -1.50 5.29
N ILE A 73 9.34 -2.58 4.57
CA ILE A 73 10.50 -2.71 3.69
C ILE A 73 10.02 -2.88 2.26
N TYR A 74 10.47 -2.02 1.34
CA TYR A 74 10.21 -2.15 -0.08
C TYR A 74 11.09 -3.25 -0.72
N LEU A 75 10.47 -4.11 -1.53
CA LEU A 75 11.16 -5.21 -2.24
C LEU A 75 11.28 -4.98 -3.74
N GLY A 76 10.54 -4.01 -4.29
CA GLY A 76 10.39 -3.85 -5.73
C GLY A 76 8.94 -3.72 -6.17
N ASN A 77 8.73 -3.81 -7.48
CA ASN A 77 7.39 -3.74 -8.07
C ASN A 77 6.90 -5.14 -8.45
N ALA A 78 5.62 -5.40 -8.22
CA ALA A 78 4.97 -6.59 -8.73
C ALA A 78 4.90 -6.51 -10.26
N PHE A 79 5.35 -7.56 -10.95
CA PHE A 79 5.29 -7.63 -12.41
C PHE A 79 3.96 -8.17 -12.93
N ASP A 80 3.23 -8.89 -12.07
CA ASP A 80 1.98 -9.61 -12.37
C ASP A 80 0.76 -8.93 -11.74
N ILE A 81 0.92 -7.75 -11.16
CA ILE A 81 -0.18 -6.93 -10.65
C ILE A 81 -0.03 -5.53 -11.20
N VAL A 82 -1.11 -5.02 -11.79
CA VAL A 82 -1.14 -3.70 -12.44
C VAL A 82 -2.27 -2.88 -11.86
N GLY A 83 -1.96 -1.68 -11.40
CA GLY A 83 -2.95 -0.67 -11.06
C GLY A 83 -3.17 0.32 -12.20
N ASP A 84 -4.32 0.96 -12.23
CA ASP A 84 -4.63 2.04 -13.15
C ASP A 84 -5.61 3.00 -12.46
N ARG A 85 -5.19 4.26 -12.29
CA ARG A 85 -5.97 5.29 -11.59
C ARG A 85 -6.43 6.33 -12.59
N VAL A 86 -7.74 6.54 -12.67
CA VAL A 86 -8.35 7.49 -13.60
C VAL A 86 -9.32 8.39 -12.85
N GLU A 87 -9.13 9.70 -12.98
CA GLU A 87 -10.15 10.67 -12.60
C GLU A 87 -11.29 10.60 -13.61
N LYS A 88 -12.48 10.19 -13.16
CA LYS A 88 -13.67 10.05 -14.01
C LYS A 88 -14.41 11.37 -14.18
N SER A 89 -14.42 12.18 -13.13
CA SER A 89 -15.06 13.49 -13.15
C SER A 89 -14.49 14.39 -12.07
N ALA A 90 -14.56 15.70 -12.35
CA ALA A 90 -14.34 16.73 -11.36
C ALA A 90 -15.28 17.91 -11.62
N SER A 91 -15.93 18.36 -10.56
CA SER A 91 -16.94 19.41 -10.62
C SER A 91 -16.71 20.40 -9.48
N ARG A 92 -16.68 21.69 -9.81
CA ARG A 92 -16.72 22.75 -8.80
C ARG A 92 -18.16 22.87 -8.30
N ILE A 93 -18.38 22.62 -7.01
CA ILE A 93 -19.71 22.66 -6.40
C ILE A 93 -20.02 24.08 -5.90
N SER A 94 -19.00 24.79 -5.41
CA SER A 94 -19.11 26.19 -4.99
C SER A 94 -17.77 26.89 -5.13
N ASP A 95 -17.69 28.16 -4.73
CA ASP A 95 -16.42 28.87 -4.73
C ASP A 95 -15.35 28.25 -3.83
N ARG A 96 -15.78 27.49 -2.83
CA ARG A 96 -14.98 26.88 -1.75
C ARG A 96 -15.08 25.36 -1.69
N SER A 97 -15.63 24.72 -2.72
CA SER A 97 -15.75 23.27 -2.72
C SER A 97 -15.68 22.65 -4.12
N ARG A 98 -15.06 21.48 -4.20
CA ARG A 98 -14.95 20.66 -5.40
C ARG A 98 -15.26 19.22 -5.06
N GLU A 99 -15.93 18.55 -5.97
CA GLU A 99 -16.12 17.11 -5.95
C GLU A 99 -15.29 16.47 -7.06
N GLN A 100 -14.74 15.29 -6.77
CA GLN A 100 -13.96 14.50 -7.71
C GLN A 100 -14.32 13.03 -7.55
N THR A 101 -14.56 12.35 -8.66
CA THR A 101 -14.75 10.90 -8.69
C THR A 101 -13.55 10.24 -9.33
N VAL A 102 -12.99 9.26 -8.65
CA VAL A 102 -11.83 8.49 -9.08
C VAL A 102 -12.23 7.03 -9.22
N GLU A 103 -11.74 6.39 -10.27
CA GLU A 103 -11.81 4.94 -10.45
C GLU A 103 -10.39 4.38 -10.49
N ILE A 104 -10.17 3.32 -9.72
CA ILE A 104 -8.92 2.57 -9.66
C ILE A 104 -9.23 1.15 -10.11
N SER A 105 -8.54 0.67 -11.14
CA SER A 105 -8.62 -0.70 -11.62
C SER A 105 -7.36 -1.46 -11.21
N LEU A 106 -7.55 -2.56 -10.49
CA LEU A 106 -6.48 -3.45 -10.04
C LEU A 106 -6.60 -4.78 -10.78
N ARG A 107 -5.61 -5.11 -11.61
CA ARG A 107 -5.54 -6.35 -12.37
C ARG A 107 -4.54 -7.29 -11.73
N ASN A 108 -5.01 -8.46 -11.31
CA ASN A 108 -4.19 -9.52 -10.75
C ASN A 108 -3.98 -10.63 -11.79
N HIS A 109 -2.77 -10.74 -12.34
CA HIS A 109 -2.38 -11.79 -13.27
C HIS A 109 -1.78 -13.02 -12.57
N LYS A 110 -1.79 -13.09 -11.23
CA LYS A 110 -1.35 -14.27 -10.47
C LYS A 110 -2.35 -15.42 -10.52
N LYS A 111 -1.91 -16.60 -10.06
CA LYS A 111 -2.77 -17.77 -9.88
C LYS A 111 -3.44 -17.78 -8.51
N GLU A 112 -2.96 -16.97 -7.58
CA GLU A 112 -3.48 -16.76 -6.25
C GLU A 112 -4.21 -15.41 -6.12
N ALA A 113 -5.17 -15.32 -5.20
CA ALA A 113 -5.77 -14.06 -4.81
C ALA A 113 -4.76 -13.23 -4.00
N VAL A 114 -4.79 -11.91 -4.18
CA VAL A 114 -3.91 -10.98 -3.48
C VAL A 114 -4.72 -9.89 -2.80
N GLU A 115 -4.23 -9.42 -1.66
CA GLU A 115 -4.75 -8.22 -1.00
C GLU A 115 -3.85 -7.05 -1.34
N ILE A 116 -4.45 -5.98 -1.85
CA ILE A 116 -3.77 -4.77 -2.29
C ILE A 116 -4.29 -3.61 -1.44
N LEU A 117 -3.38 -2.96 -0.74
CA LEU A 117 -3.62 -1.72 -0.01
C LEU A 117 -3.51 -0.55 -1.00
N VAL A 118 -4.65 0.05 -1.33
CA VAL A 118 -4.68 1.28 -2.14
C VAL A 118 -4.52 2.48 -1.23
N VAL A 119 -3.55 3.33 -1.53
CA VAL A 119 -3.25 4.55 -0.77
C VAL A 119 -3.56 5.77 -1.64
N GLU A 120 -4.48 6.61 -1.16
CA GLU A 120 -4.82 7.87 -1.82
C GLU A 120 -4.46 9.06 -0.92
N HIS A 121 -3.92 10.11 -1.54
CA HIS A 121 -3.50 11.34 -0.87
C HIS A 121 -4.44 12.48 -1.23
N PHE A 122 -4.91 13.18 -0.20
CA PHE A 122 -5.87 14.26 -0.29
C PHE A 122 -5.32 15.53 0.38
N TRP A 123 -5.75 16.68 -0.13
CA TRP A 123 -5.33 18.00 0.35
C TRP A 123 -6.52 18.79 0.90
N GLY A 124 -6.25 19.70 1.84
CA GLY A 124 -7.28 20.51 2.50
C GLY A 124 -8.24 19.66 3.34
N ASP A 125 -9.44 20.19 3.55
CA ASP A 125 -10.51 19.43 4.19
C ASP A 125 -11.17 18.54 3.13
N TRP A 126 -11.15 17.24 3.37
CA TRP A 126 -11.73 16.26 2.45
C TRP A 126 -12.64 15.28 3.17
N THR A 127 -13.62 14.75 2.44
CA THR A 127 -14.50 13.68 2.89
C THR A 127 -14.84 12.78 1.71
N ILE A 128 -14.66 11.48 1.88
CA ILE A 128 -15.14 10.48 0.92
C ILE A 128 -16.65 10.36 1.13
N THR A 129 -17.44 10.78 0.14
CA THR A 129 -18.91 10.79 0.20
C THR A 129 -19.51 9.51 -0.31
N GLU A 130 -18.87 8.88 -1.29
CA GLU A 130 -19.29 7.61 -1.87
C GLU A 130 -18.06 6.73 -2.10
N SER A 131 -18.19 5.42 -1.86
CA SER A 131 -17.14 4.46 -2.20
C SER A 131 -17.72 3.07 -2.38
N THR A 132 -17.18 2.32 -3.35
CA THR A 132 -17.49 0.90 -3.55
C THR A 132 -16.76 -0.02 -2.58
N ALA A 133 -15.86 0.51 -1.75
CA ALA A 133 -15.15 -0.22 -0.71
C ALA A 133 -14.97 0.61 0.56
N ASN A 134 -14.84 -0.06 1.69
CA ASN A 134 -14.55 0.60 2.95
C ASN A 134 -13.18 1.30 2.87
N SER A 135 -13.13 2.53 3.39
CA SER A 135 -11.91 3.30 3.50
C SER A 135 -11.58 3.48 4.98
N SER A 136 -10.28 3.53 5.30
CA SER A 136 -9.80 3.96 6.59
C SER A 136 -9.01 5.25 6.43
N LYS A 137 -9.35 6.27 7.23
CA LYS A 137 -8.58 7.50 7.27
C LYS A 137 -7.34 7.27 8.12
N LYS A 138 -6.18 7.19 7.48
CA LYS A 138 -4.90 6.90 8.14
C LYS A 138 -4.38 8.12 8.88
N ASP A 139 -4.48 9.29 8.25
CA ASP A 139 -4.11 10.58 8.80
C ASP A 139 -4.92 11.70 8.11
N SER A 140 -4.56 12.97 8.36
CA SER A 140 -5.28 14.12 7.78
C SER A 140 -5.20 14.22 6.26
N ARG A 141 -4.24 13.56 5.60
CA ARG A 141 -3.98 13.61 4.15
C ARG A 141 -4.07 12.24 3.48
N THR A 142 -4.15 11.15 4.22
CA THR A 142 -4.07 9.80 3.65
C THR A 142 -5.31 8.97 3.96
N ALA A 143 -5.87 8.33 2.93
CA ALA A 143 -6.86 7.27 3.09
C ALA A 143 -6.33 5.96 2.49
N GLU A 144 -6.70 4.86 3.14
CA GLU A 144 -6.31 3.52 2.75
C GLU A 144 -7.56 2.67 2.43
N PHE A 145 -7.50 1.85 1.38
CA PHE A 145 -8.54 0.90 1.01
C PHE A 145 -7.94 -0.50 0.83
N ASP A 146 -8.45 -1.46 1.61
CA ASP A 146 -8.05 -2.86 1.48
C ASP A 146 -8.89 -3.56 0.41
N LEU A 147 -8.25 -3.96 -0.69
CA LEU A 147 -8.91 -4.60 -1.81
C LEU A 147 -8.33 -6.00 -2.05
N LYS A 148 -9.15 -7.01 -1.78
CA LYS A 148 -8.90 -8.38 -2.21
C LYS A 148 -9.21 -8.55 -3.69
N VAL A 149 -8.20 -8.88 -4.50
CA VAL A 149 -8.35 -9.13 -5.94
C VAL A 149 -8.14 -10.62 -6.19
N PRO A 150 -9.19 -11.37 -6.61
CA PRO A 150 -9.07 -12.78 -6.93
C PRO A 150 -7.99 -13.08 -7.99
N ALA A 151 -7.55 -14.33 -8.06
CA ALA A 151 -6.63 -14.79 -9.09
C ALA A 151 -7.18 -14.50 -10.49
N LYS A 152 -6.30 -14.12 -11.42
CA LYS A 152 -6.64 -13.88 -12.84
C LYS A 152 -7.86 -12.97 -13.05
N SER A 153 -8.01 -11.95 -12.22
CA SER A 153 -9.20 -11.07 -12.23
C SER A 153 -8.84 -9.60 -12.15
N GLU A 154 -9.82 -8.76 -12.45
CA GLU A 154 -9.77 -7.31 -12.23
C GLU A 154 -10.78 -6.93 -11.15
N ARG A 155 -10.38 -6.05 -10.23
CA ARG A 155 -11.27 -5.40 -9.26
C ARG A 155 -11.20 -3.89 -9.44
N LYS A 156 -12.36 -3.24 -9.45
CA LYS A 156 -12.45 -1.78 -9.53
C LYS A 156 -12.89 -1.20 -8.19
N LEU A 157 -12.21 -0.14 -7.80
CA LEU A 157 -12.60 0.76 -6.72
C LEU A 157 -13.06 2.06 -7.35
N LYS A 158 -14.29 2.47 -7.07
CA LYS A 158 -14.78 3.80 -7.43
C LYS A 158 -15.13 4.54 -6.15
N TYR A 159 -14.60 5.74 -6.00
CA TYR A 159 -14.92 6.59 -4.86
C TYR A 159 -15.07 8.05 -5.30
N THR A 160 -15.90 8.78 -4.56
CA THR A 160 -16.13 10.22 -4.73
C THR A 160 -15.63 10.94 -3.48
N VAL A 161 -14.82 11.96 -3.69
CA VAL A 161 -14.26 12.80 -2.63
C VAL A 161 -14.71 14.24 -2.80
N MET A 162 -15.15 14.85 -1.70
CA MET A 162 -15.50 16.25 -1.61
C MET A 162 -14.40 17.00 -0.86
N TYR A 163 -13.85 18.02 -1.51
CA TYR A 163 -12.87 18.94 -0.95
C TYR A 163 -13.53 20.25 -0.55
N ARG A 164 -13.06 20.86 0.54
CA ARG A 164 -13.46 22.17 1.04
C ARG A 164 -12.21 22.99 1.42
N TRP A 165 -12.22 24.29 1.11
CA TRP A 165 -11.13 25.23 1.43
C TRP A 165 -11.63 26.67 1.61
#